data_AF-A0A1I1P1Q8-F1
#
_entry.id   AF-A0A1I1P1Q8-F1
#
_cell.length_a   1.000
_cell.length_b   1.000
_cell.length_c   1.000
_cell.angle_alpha   90.00
_cell.angle_beta   90.00
_cell.angle_gamma   90.00
#
_symmetry.space_group_name_H-M   'P 1'
#
loop_
_entity.id
_entity.type
_entity.pdbx_description
1 polymer ?
#
loop_
_entity_poly.entity_id
_entity_poly.type
_entity_poly.pdbx_seq_one_letter_code
_entity_poly.pdbx_strand_id
1 'polypeptide(L)' 'MSFQITIKTQDGGTKTYSGIGDRNALMDAAYDAGALGVTVMVQQ' A
#
# COMPACT_ATOMS: atom_id res chain seq x y z
N MET A 1 -1.28 -7.60 -12.90
CA MET A 1 -0.32 -7.94 -11.82
C MET A 1 -0.99 -7.57 -10.51
N SER A 2 -1.13 -8.51 -9.59
CA SER A 2 -1.71 -8.27 -8.26
C SER A 2 -0.59 -7.91 -7.28
N PHE A 3 -0.93 -7.06 -6.33
CA PHE A 3 -0.03 -6.60 -5.29
C PHE A 3 -0.74 -6.70 -3.95
N GLN A 4 0.01 -7.07 -2.92
CA GLN A 4 -0.38 -6.88 -1.54
C GLN A 4 0.30 -5.60 -1.04
N ILE A 5 -0.50 -4.65 -0.60
CA ILE A 5 -0.06 -3.37 -0.07
C ILE A 5 -0.26 -3.39 1.44
N THR A 6 0.81 -3.12 2.18
CA THR A 6 0.77 -2.91 3.62
C THR A 6 1.17 -1.48 3.91
N ILE A 7 0.30 -0.75 4.60
CA ILE A 7 0.51 0.64 4.99
C ILE A 7 0.67 0.75 6.50
N LYS A 8 1.51 1.68 6.94
CA LYS A 8 1.60 2.11 8.34
C LYS A 8 0.78 3.38 8.52
N THR A 9 -0.16 3.35 9.45
CA THR A 9 -1.08 4.47 9.72
C THR A 9 -0.57 5.32 10.89
N GLN A 10 -1.05 6.56 10.98
CA GLN A 10 -0.58 7.53 11.99
C GLN A 10 -0.89 7.12 13.44
N ASP A 11 -1.91 6.30 13.64
CA ASP A 11 -2.24 5.65 14.91
C ASP A 11 -1.23 4.57 15.33
N GLY A 12 -0.16 4.35 14.54
CA GLY A 12 0.84 3.32 14.77
C GLY A 12 0.42 1.94 14.28
N GLY A 13 -0.79 1.80 13.75
CA GLY A 13 -1.31 0.58 13.19
C GLY A 13 -0.71 0.23 11.82
N THR A 14 -0.98 -0.99 11.40
CA THR A 14 -0.71 -1.45 10.03
C THR A 14 -1.99 -1.96 9.39
N LYS A 15 -2.27 -1.54 8.16
CA LYS A 15 -3.38 -2.05 7.36
C LYS A 15 -2.84 -2.73 6.12
N THR A 16 -3.42 -3.86 5.75
CA THR A 16 -3.04 -4.62 4.56
C THR A 16 -4.24 -4.76 3.65
N TYR A 17 -4.06 -4.51 2.36
CA TYR A 17 -5.07 -4.69 1.32
C TYR A 17 -4.43 -5.16 0.01
N SER A 18 -5.23 -5.80 -0.84
CA SER A 18 -4.81 -6.19 -2.18
C SER A 18 -5.21 -5.13 -3.20
N GLY A 19 -4.33 -4.90 -4.16
CA GLY A 19 -4.53 -3.99 -5.29
C GLY A 19 -4.09 -4.64 -6.59
N ILE A 20 -4.71 -4.23 -7.70
CA ILE A 20 -4.35 -4.67 -9.05
C ILE A 20 -4.07 -3.41 -9.86
N GLY A 21 -2.96 -3.38 -10.59
CA GLY A 21 -2.62 -2.22 -11.43
C GLY A 21 -1.13 -1.90 -11.46
N ASP A 22 -0.81 -0.61 -11.48
CA ASP A 22 0.56 -0.12 -11.43
C ASP A 22 1.04 0.02 -9.97
N ARG A 23 2.25 -0.48 -9.70
CA ARG A 23 2.84 -0.46 -8.35
C ARG A 23 3.02 0.96 -7.82
N ASN A 24 3.52 1.89 -8.63
CA ASN A 24 3.81 3.25 -8.19
C ASN A 24 2.51 4.01 -7.94
N ALA A 25 1.50 3.84 -8.81
CA ALA A 25 0.18 4.44 -8.59
C ALA A 25 -0.48 3.96 -7.27
N LEU A 26 -0.31 2.69 -6.91
CA LEU A 26 -0.81 2.14 -5.64
C LEU A 26 -0.05 2.69 -4.42
N MET A 27 1.25 2.97 -4.55
CA MET A 27 2.06 3.60 -3.51
C MET A 27 1.67 5.07 -3.32
N ASP A 28 1.54 5.82 -4.41
CA ASP A 28 1.17 7.24 -4.39
C ASP A 28 -0.20 7.41 -3.74
N ALA A 29 -1.19 6.60 -4.15
CA ALA A 29 -2.53 6.61 -3.55
C ALA A 29 -2.52 6.29 -2.04
N ALA A 30 -1.60 5.44 -1.58
CA ALA A 30 -1.45 5.13 -0.17
C ALA A 30 -0.86 6.31 0.63
N TYR A 31 0.14 7.00 0.07
CA TYR A 31 0.71 8.20 0.69
C TYR A 31 -0.29 9.37 0.68
N ASP A 32 -1.03 9.56 -0.41
CA ASP A 32 -2.11 10.56 -0.49
C ASP A 32 -3.22 10.31 0.53
N ALA A 33 -3.48 9.04 0.87
CA ALA A 33 -4.41 8.65 1.92
C ALA A 33 -3.85 8.82 3.35
N GLY A 34 -2.61 9.29 3.50
CA GLY A 34 -1.97 9.57 4.80
C GLY A 34 -1.17 8.39 5.37
N ALA A 35 -0.73 7.44 4.55
CA ALA A 35 0.21 6.43 5.01
C ALA A 35 1.55 7.06 5.41
N LEU A 36 2.10 6.62 6.54
CA LEU A 36 3.45 7.00 7.00
C LEU A 36 4.55 6.10 6.44
N GLY A 37 4.17 4.95 5.89
CA GLY A 37 5.07 4.03 5.22
C GLY A 37 4.26 3.02 4.42
N VAL A 38 4.75 2.68 3.23
CA VAL A 38 4.07 1.79 2.30
C VAL A 38 5.02 0.69 1.87
N THR A 39 4.58 -0.55 2.03
CA THR A 39 5.26 -1.75 1.54
C THR A 39 4.38 -2.38 0.47
N VAL A 40 4.93 -2.61 -0.73
CA VAL A 40 4.22 -3.28 -1.81
C VAL A 40 4.94 -4.58 -2.17
N MET A 41 4.22 -5.69 -2.06
CA MET A 41 4.68 -7.02 -2.41
C MET A 41 3.90 -7.51 -3.64
N VAL A 42 4.60 -8.06 -4.63
CA VAL A 42 3.93 -8.67 -5.78
C VAL A 42 3.30 -9.99 -5.35
N GLN A 43 2.07 -10.25 -5.80
CA GLN A 43 1.45 -11.55 -5.69
C GLN A 43 1.48 -12.20 -7.07
N GLN A 44 2.07 -13.40 -7.15
CA GLN A 44 2.10 -14.23 -8.34
C GLN A 44 0.81 -15.04 -8.45
#